data_AF-A0A4Q8QLW2-F1
#
_entry.id   AF-A0A4Q8QLW2-F1
#
_cell.length_a   1.000
_cell.length_b   1.000
_cell.length_c   1.000
_cell.angle_alpha   90.00
_cell.angle_beta   90.00
_cell.angle_gamma   90.00
#
_symmetry.space_group_name_H-M   'P 1'
#
loop_
_entity.id
_entity.type
_entity.pdbx_description
1 polymer ?
#
loop_
_entity_poly.entity_id
_entity_poly.type
_entity_poly.pdbx_seq_one_letter_code
_entity_poly.pdbx_strand_id
1 'polypeptide(L)'
;MSGRLSISFVDLPDHTSLRNALGDRLSPKGMNEIQSRVQAEANALVNAVKQRGKFDGVRDFAGVFPLKIVGELIGLPTEGRNRLLAWGDANFNVMGPQNDRYERSLPVFLECFEYIKWLDQDPSRLRNGSLGSALYEAADKGIIRRDQCHPLMAAYLVAGIDTTISSIANALDLFGQNPDQWQKLRERPAMVGRAYNEILRIESPALGFKRVTRVATELAGVALPEGASVVVLYASANRDERKCADPDRFDIGRHAADHVAFGHGLHVCAGRMLARLEASAILTAMAEQVEGIEVGGRTRHLNNTVHSPTPVSRYSAISCLFNSAAILAKSERARASQASNAKARSGCSFHLSAKFSSGPLGFAIT
;
A
#
# COMPACT_ATOMS: atom_id res chain seq x y z
N MET A 1 -33.14 -10.75 -0.32
CA MET A 1 -31.97 -10.01 -0.86
C MET A 1 -30.73 -10.42 -0.08
N SER A 2 -29.54 -10.38 -0.68
CA SER A 2 -28.30 -10.76 0.01
C SER A 2 -27.93 -9.72 1.08
N GLY A 3 -27.76 -10.15 2.34
CA GLY A 3 -27.30 -9.28 3.43
C GLY A 3 -25.80 -8.97 3.39
N ARG A 4 -25.08 -9.40 2.34
CA ARG A 4 -23.65 -9.12 2.15
C ARG A 4 -23.51 -7.85 1.31
N LEU A 5 -22.98 -6.79 1.92
CA LEU A 5 -22.88 -5.46 1.30
C LEU A 5 -21.44 -5.02 0.99
N SER A 6 -20.44 -5.77 1.45
CA SER A 6 -19.02 -5.48 1.22
C SER A 6 -18.50 -6.23 -0.01
N ILE A 7 -17.71 -5.54 -0.84
CA ILE A 7 -17.18 -6.01 -2.12
C ILE A 7 -16.41 -7.34 -2.04
N SER A 8 -15.79 -7.65 -0.90
CA SER A 8 -15.03 -8.88 -0.68
C SER A 8 -15.89 -10.15 -0.54
N PHE A 9 -17.22 -10.01 -0.47
CA PHE A 9 -18.15 -11.10 -0.13
C PHE A 9 -19.38 -11.21 -1.07
N VAL A 10 -19.36 -10.53 -2.22
CA VAL A 10 -20.44 -10.52 -3.22
C VAL A 10 -19.93 -10.91 -4.61
N ASP A 11 -20.74 -11.67 -5.34
CA ASP A 11 -20.45 -12.09 -6.72
C ASP A 11 -20.97 -11.05 -7.75
N LEU A 12 -20.93 -11.39 -9.03
CA LEU A 12 -21.65 -10.67 -10.08
C LEU A 12 -23.19 -10.76 -9.89
N PRO A 13 -23.96 -9.72 -10.28
CA PRO A 13 -23.51 -8.46 -10.87
C PRO A 13 -23.00 -7.43 -9.85
N ASP A 14 -23.45 -7.50 -8.59
CA ASP A 14 -23.26 -6.48 -7.55
C ASP A 14 -21.78 -6.08 -7.35
N HIS A 15 -20.86 -7.03 -7.44
CA HIS A 15 -19.42 -6.77 -7.34
C HIS A 15 -18.93 -5.70 -8.34
N THR A 16 -19.46 -5.69 -9.57
CA THR A 16 -19.00 -4.77 -10.62
C THR A 16 -19.35 -3.32 -10.28
N SER A 17 -20.55 -3.05 -9.78
CA SER A 17 -20.95 -1.69 -9.39
C SER A 17 -20.13 -1.18 -8.20
N LEU A 18 -19.95 -2.02 -7.18
CA LEU A 18 -19.08 -1.68 -6.02
C LEU A 18 -17.62 -1.47 -6.43
N ARG A 19 -17.12 -2.24 -7.41
CA ARG A 19 -15.74 -2.12 -7.91
C ARG A 19 -15.54 -0.85 -8.74
N ASN A 20 -16.52 -0.49 -9.56
CA ASN A 20 -16.47 0.67 -10.44
C ASN A 20 -16.64 1.99 -9.69
N ALA A 21 -17.39 2.01 -8.57
CA ALA A 21 -17.60 3.20 -7.73
C ALA A 21 -16.30 3.88 -7.28
N LEU A 22 -15.19 3.14 -7.18
CA LEU A 22 -13.85 3.66 -6.85
C LEU A 22 -12.79 3.39 -7.93
N GLY A 23 -13.22 3.00 -9.13
CA GLY A 23 -12.33 2.64 -10.24
C GLY A 23 -11.35 3.76 -10.59
N ASP A 24 -11.84 4.99 -10.75
CA ASP A 24 -11.04 6.15 -11.15
C ASP A 24 -9.94 6.50 -10.15
N ARG A 25 -10.27 6.49 -8.84
CA ARG A 25 -9.32 6.83 -7.77
C ARG A 25 -8.22 5.79 -7.57
N LEU A 26 -8.42 4.56 -8.05
CA LEU A 26 -7.43 3.47 -8.03
C LEU A 26 -6.91 3.10 -9.43
N SER A 27 -7.29 3.87 -10.45
CA SER A 27 -6.83 3.72 -11.83
C SER A 27 -5.37 4.15 -12.01
N PRO A 28 -4.70 3.79 -13.12
CA PRO A 28 -3.40 4.34 -13.46
C PRO A 28 -3.36 5.87 -13.46
N LYS A 29 -4.45 6.55 -13.88
CA LYS A 29 -4.57 8.01 -13.84
C LYS A 29 -4.54 8.53 -12.40
N GLY A 30 -5.40 8.00 -11.53
CA GLY A 30 -5.48 8.40 -10.12
C GLY A 30 -4.20 8.13 -9.33
N MET A 31 -3.43 7.10 -9.70
CA MET A 31 -2.10 6.83 -9.13
C MET A 31 -1.03 7.82 -9.63
N ASN A 32 -1.04 8.17 -10.92
CA ASN A 32 -0.13 9.18 -11.47
C ASN A 32 -0.37 10.56 -10.81
N GLU A 33 -1.64 10.93 -10.54
CA GLU A 33 -2.02 12.17 -9.85
C GLU A 33 -1.39 12.31 -8.45
N ILE A 34 -1.11 11.20 -7.75
CA ILE A 34 -0.47 11.21 -6.42
C ILE A 34 1.02 10.83 -6.43
N GLN A 35 1.57 10.33 -7.54
CA GLN A 35 2.90 9.71 -7.62
C GLN A 35 4.02 10.60 -7.05
N SER A 36 4.14 11.84 -7.52
CA SER A 36 5.20 12.76 -7.09
C SER A 36 5.15 13.06 -5.58
N ARG A 37 3.95 13.06 -5.00
CA ARG A 37 3.72 13.27 -3.57
C ARG A 37 4.12 12.03 -2.77
N VAL A 38 3.72 10.84 -3.20
CA VAL A 38 4.13 9.56 -2.58
C VAL A 38 5.65 9.40 -2.61
N GLN A 39 6.32 9.80 -3.70
CA GLN A 39 7.79 9.80 -3.78
C GLN A 39 8.45 10.81 -2.83
N ALA A 40 7.89 12.02 -2.70
CA ALA A 40 8.39 13.03 -1.77
C ALA A 40 8.29 12.56 -0.31
N GLU A 41 7.18 11.94 0.06
CA GLU A 41 6.97 11.36 1.40
C GLU A 41 7.91 10.18 1.68
N ALA A 42 8.15 9.30 0.70
CA ALA A 42 9.12 8.21 0.81
C ALA A 42 10.54 8.75 1.03
N ASN A 43 10.92 9.78 0.26
CA ASN A 43 12.21 10.46 0.40
C ASN A 43 12.35 11.13 1.78
N ALA A 44 11.30 11.77 2.30
CA ALA A 44 11.30 12.38 3.62
C ALA A 44 11.46 11.35 4.73
N LEU A 45 10.72 10.24 4.69
CA LEU A 45 10.80 9.17 5.68
C LEU A 45 12.18 8.49 5.69
N VAL A 46 12.73 8.16 4.52
CA VAL A 46 14.09 7.58 4.40
C VAL A 46 15.14 8.54 4.97
N ASN A 47 15.04 9.85 4.73
CA ASN A 47 15.94 10.83 5.35
C ASN A 47 15.78 10.91 6.88
N ALA A 48 14.56 10.84 7.40
CA ALA A 48 14.29 10.90 8.84
C ALA A 48 14.86 9.69 9.60
N VAL A 49 14.68 8.46 9.09
CA VAL A 49 15.31 7.28 9.71
C VAL A 49 16.82 7.26 9.49
N LYS A 50 17.32 7.82 8.38
CA LYS A 50 18.75 7.93 8.08
C LYS A 50 19.52 8.76 9.10
N GLN A 51 18.95 9.89 9.53
CA GLN A 51 19.58 10.74 10.56
C GLN A 51 19.70 10.04 11.94
N ARG A 52 18.91 8.99 12.19
CA ARG A 52 18.92 8.23 13.44
C ARG A 52 19.93 7.08 13.45
N GLY A 53 20.36 6.58 12.28
CA GLY A 53 21.20 5.39 12.12
C GLY A 53 20.50 4.06 12.45
N LYS A 54 19.76 4.01 13.57
CA LYS A 54 19.07 2.84 14.10
C LYS A 54 17.60 3.12 14.40
N PHE A 55 16.70 2.24 13.95
CA PHE A 55 15.24 2.40 14.07
C PHE A 55 14.49 1.06 14.13
N ASP A 56 13.22 1.09 14.54
CA ASP A 56 12.32 -0.06 14.45
C ASP A 56 11.74 -0.14 13.03
N GLY A 57 12.07 -1.20 12.29
CA GLY A 57 11.71 -1.34 10.87
C GLY A 57 10.21 -1.30 10.58
N VAL A 58 9.37 -1.71 11.54
CA VAL A 58 7.92 -1.77 11.35
C VAL A 58 7.26 -0.53 11.96
N ARG A 59 7.57 -0.19 13.21
CA ARG A 59 6.97 0.96 13.91
C ARG A 59 7.44 2.30 13.35
N ASP A 60 8.74 2.46 13.08
CA ASP A 60 9.33 3.76 12.72
C ASP A 60 9.43 3.98 11.20
N PHE A 61 9.10 2.97 10.38
CA PHE A 61 9.24 3.03 8.93
C PHE A 61 8.06 2.38 8.19
N ALA A 62 7.95 1.04 8.18
CA ALA A 62 6.97 0.35 7.33
C ALA A 62 5.51 0.69 7.67
N GLY A 63 5.21 0.98 8.94
CA GLY A 63 3.90 1.42 9.41
C GLY A 63 3.60 2.90 9.14
N VAL A 64 4.62 3.77 9.20
CA VAL A 64 4.45 5.23 9.09
C VAL A 64 3.90 5.64 7.73
N PHE A 65 4.38 5.01 6.66
CA PHE A 65 4.11 5.43 5.30
C PHE A 65 2.70 5.05 4.79
N PRO A 66 2.24 3.78 4.84
CA PRO A 66 0.92 3.42 4.34
C PRO A 66 -0.21 4.06 5.15
N LEU A 67 -0.04 4.24 6.47
CA LEU A 67 -0.99 4.99 7.30
C LEU A 67 -1.24 6.40 6.77
N LYS A 68 -0.17 7.11 6.39
CA LYS A 68 -0.27 8.46 5.86
C LYS A 68 -0.91 8.43 4.46
N ILE A 69 -0.39 7.60 3.55
CA ILE A 69 -0.86 7.58 2.16
C ILE A 69 -2.32 7.09 2.06
N VAL A 70 -2.69 6.01 2.73
CA VAL A 70 -4.06 5.47 2.74
C VAL A 70 -5.02 6.42 3.44
N GLY A 71 -4.66 6.94 4.63
CA GLY A 71 -5.51 7.89 5.36
C GLY A 71 -5.78 9.18 4.57
N GLU A 72 -4.80 9.66 3.81
CA GLU A 72 -4.96 10.80 2.92
C GLU A 72 -5.67 10.48 1.59
N LEU A 73 -5.53 9.27 1.05
CA LEU A 73 -6.25 8.84 -0.16
C LEU A 73 -7.75 8.69 0.14
N ILE A 74 -8.10 8.02 1.24
CA ILE A 74 -9.47 7.93 1.77
C ILE A 74 -9.98 9.30 2.18
N GLY A 75 -9.09 10.23 2.56
CA GLY A 75 -9.44 11.60 2.91
C GLY A 75 -9.96 11.76 4.33
N LEU A 76 -9.55 10.87 5.24
CA LEU A 76 -9.95 10.86 6.63
C LEU A 76 -9.64 12.20 7.33
N PRO A 77 -10.44 12.61 8.33
CA PRO A 77 -10.05 13.67 9.28
C PRO A 77 -8.83 13.23 10.11
N THR A 78 -8.35 14.07 11.02
CA THR A 78 -7.25 13.75 11.95
C THR A 78 -7.64 12.69 12.97
N GLU A 79 -8.89 12.75 13.40
CA GLU A 79 -9.58 11.91 14.35
C GLU A 79 -9.61 10.46 13.85
N GLY A 80 -9.31 9.50 14.73
CA GLY A 80 -9.29 8.07 14.42
C GLY A 80 -8.03 7.57 13.67
N ARG A 81 -7.21 8.44 13.06
CA ARG A 81 -6.00 8.01 12.33
C ARG A 81 -5.01 7.20 13.19
N ASN A 82 -4.99 7.44 14.50
CA ASN A 82 -4.17 6.72 15.47
C ASN A 82 -4.66 5.29 15.78
N ARG A 83 -5.91 4.93 15.45
CA ARG A 83 -6.46 3.57 15.63
C ARG A 83 -6.30 2.67 14.40
N LEU A 84 -5.98 3.24 13.24
CA LEU A 84 -5.91 2.54 11.95
C LEU A 84 -5.11 1.22 11.97
N LEU A 85 -3.94 1.17 12.62
CA LEU A 85 -3.15 -0.06 12.78
C LEU A 85 -3.90 -1.15 13.55
N ALA A 86 -4.60 -0.76 14.62
CA ALA A 86 -5.33 -1.70 15.47
C ALA A 86 -6.56 -2.25 14.73
N TRP A 87 -7.25 -1.41 13.94
CA TRP A 87 -8.38 -1.82 13.10
C TRP A 87 -7.96 -2.73 11.94
N GLY A 88 -6.78 -2.49 11.35
CA GLY A 88 -6.19 -3.35 10.32
C GLY A 88 -5.87 -4.76 10.82
N ASP A 89 -5.10 -4.87 11.92
CA ASP A 89 -4.76 -6.17 12.51
C ASP A 89 -6.03 -6.91 12.97
N ALA A 90 -6.94 -6.18 13.63
CA ALA A 90 -8.20 -6.73 14.09
C ALA A 90 -9.04 -7.31 12.94
N ASN A 91 -9.14 -6.61 11.81
CA ASN A 91 -9.81 -7.11 10.61
C ASN A 91 -9.24 -8.47 10.16
N PHE A 92 -7.92 -8.56 9.97
CA PHE A 92 -7.31 -9.79 9.47
C PHE A 92 -7.32 -10.94 10.51
N ASN A 93 -7.48 -10.63 11.80
CA ASN A 93 -7.77 -11.62 12.84
C ASN A 93 -9.23 -12.12 12.79
N VAL A 94 -10.23 -11.23 12.63
CA VAL A 94 -11.65 -11.64 12.56
C VAL A 94 -12.05 -12.27 11.22
N MET A 95 -11.27 -12.08 10.15
CA MET A 95 -11.39 -12.84 8.90
C MET A 95 -10.88 -14.29 9.01
N GLY A 96 -10.25 -14.65 10.14
CA GLY A 96 -9.75 -15.98 10.45
C GLY A 96 -10.76 -16.92 11.10
N PRO A 97 -10.31 -18.10 11.60
CA PRO A 97 -11.12 -18.96 12.44
C PRO A 97 -11.38 -18.30 13.81
N GLN A 98 -12.55 -18.59 14.38
CA GLN A 98 -12.94 -18.10 15.71
C GLN A 98 -12.06 -18.74 16.79
N ASN A 99 -11.11 -17.96 17.30
CA ASN A 99 -10.08 -18.35 18.27
C ASN A 99 -9.69 -17.14 19.14
N ASP A 100 -8.75 -17.32 20.07
CA ASP A 100 -8.27 -16.26 20.98
C ASP A 100 -7.83 -14.96 20.29
N ARG A 101 -7.44 -14.98 19.00
CA ARG A 101 -7.11 -13.76 18.25
C ARG A 101 -8.37 -13.09 17.71
N TYR A 102 -9.30 -13.87 17.17
CA TYR A 102 -10.63 -13.40 16.77
C TYR A 102 -11.33 -12.71 17.95
N GLU A 103 -11.45 -13.39 19.09
CA GLU A 103 -12.20 -12.89 20.25
C GLU A 103 -11.60 -11.61 20.83
N ARG A 104 -10.27 -11.51 20.94
CA ARG A 104 -9.59 -10.28 21.38
C ARG A 104 -9.62 -9.17 20.34
N SER A 105 -9.76 -9.50 19.06
CA SER A 105 -9.83 -8.52 17.96
C SER A 105 -11.23 -8.00 17.70
N LEU A 106 -12.28 -8.77 18.00
CA LEU A 106 -13.65 -8.42 17.67
C LEU A 106 -14.09 -7.05 18.25
N PRO A 107 -13.81 -6.69 19.51
CA PRO A 107 -14.13 -5.34 20.02
C PRO A 107 -13.41 -4.23 19.24
N VAL A 108 -12.11 -4.42 18.95
CA VAL A 108 -11.29 -3.44 18.20
C VAL A 108 -11.75 -3.32 16.75
N PHE A 109 -12.22 -4.41 16.14
CA PHE A 109 -12.84 -4.39 14.82
C PHE A 109 -14.16 -3.62 14.84
N LEU A 110 -14.99 -3.79 15.88
CA LEU A 110 -16.26 -3.07 16.02
C LEU A 110 -16.07 -1.55 16.21
N GLU A 111 -15.02 -1.09 16.91
CA GLU A 111 -14.65 0.34 16.95
C GLU A 111 -14.49 0.95 15.54
N CYS A 112 -13.95 0.17 14.58
CA CYS A 112 -13.80 0.63 13.21
C CYS A 112 -15.16 0.88 12.54
N PHE A 113 -16.16 0.04 12.82
CA PHE A 113 -17.53 0.26 12.35
C PHE A 113 -18.18 1.45 13.05
N GLU A 114 -17.90 1.71 14.33
CA GLU A 114 -18.35 2.93 15.01
C GLU A 114 -17.75 4.19 14.39
N TYR A 115 -16.45 4.18 14.07
CA TYR A 115 -15.77 5.28 13.37
C TYR A 115 -16.32 5.50 11.95
N ILE A 116 -16.51 4.44 11.16
CA ILE A 116 -17.08 4.57 9.81
C ILE A 116 -18.56 5.01 9.90
N LYS A 117 -19.32 4.61 10.93
CA LYS A 117 -20.67 5.12 11.20
C LYS A 117 -20.66 6.61 11.58
N TRP A 118 -19.64 7.07 12.30
CA TRP A 118 -19.43 8.49 12.60
C TRP A 118 -19.05 9.30 11.34
N LEU A 119 -18.30 8.73 10.39
CA LEU A 119 -18.10 9.33 9.06
C LEU A 119 -19.39 9.31 8.21
N ASP A 120 -20.18 8.24 8.32
CA ASP A 120 -21.41 8.03 7.55
C ASP A 120 -22.55 9.01 7.92
N GLN A 121 -22.60 9.43 9.19
CA GLN A 121 -23.51 10.45 9.72
C GLN A 121 -23.30 11.84 9.09
N ASP A 122 -22.09 12.13 8.61
CA ASP A 122 -21.69 13.44 8.10
C ASP A 122 -20.48 13.27 7.17
N PRO A 123 -20.72 12.93 5.89
CA PRO A 123 -19.66 12.70 4.92
C PRO A 123 -18.77 13.92 4.65
N SER A 124 -19.14 15.13 5.09
CA SER A 124 -18.31 16.34 4.94
C SER A 124 -17.02 16.29 5.78
N ARG A 125 -16.94 15.36 6.74
CA ARG A 125 -15.73 15.00 7.50
C ARG A 125 -14.62 14.42 6.62
N LEU A 126 -14.97 13.93 5.43
CA LEU A 126 -14.02 13.42 4.45
C LEU A 126 -13.60 14.55 3.51
N ARG A 127 -12.30 14.67 3.25
CA ARG A 127 -11.79 15.68 2.32
C ARG A 127 -12.45 15.52 0.94
N ASN A 128 -13.03 16.59 0.42
CA ASN A 128 -13.59 16.65 -0.93
C ASN A 128 -12.61 16.12 -1.99
N GLY A 129 -13.13 15.35 -2.96
CA GLY A 129 -12.32 14.73 -4.02
C GLY A 129 -11.41 13.59 -3.54
N SER A 130 -11.71 12.96 -2.41
CA SER A 130 -11.02 11.77 -1.91
C SER A 130 -11.65 10.47 -2.45
N LEU A 131 -11.01 9.33 -2.14
CA LEU A 131 -11.65 8.02 -2.29
C LEU A 131 -12.88 7.91 -1.37
N GLY A 132 -12.81 8.48 -0.16
CA GLY A 132 -13.93 8.49 0.77
C GLY A 132 -15.14 9.30 0.30
N SER A 133 -14.94 10.55 -0.16
CA SER A 133 -16.04 11.38 -0.68
C SER A 133 -16.67 10.75 -1.93
N ALA A 134 -15.85 10.18 -2.82
CA ALA A 134 -16.30 9.52 -4.05
C ALA A 134 -17.32 8.39 -3.82
N LEU A 135 -17.32 7.72 -2.67
CA LEU A 135 -18.34 6.72 -2.32
C LEU A 135 -19.73 7.32 -2.15
N TYR A 136 -19.83 8.49 -1.53
CA TYR A 136 -21.10 9.19 -1.33
C TYR A 136 -21.53 9.87 -2.63
N GLU A 137 -20.59 10.51 -3.35
CA GLU A 137 -20.81 11.04 -4.70
C GLU A 137 -21.30 9.98 -5.70
N ALA A 138 -20.95 8.70 -5.51
CA ALA A 138 -21.43 7.58 -6.32
C ALA A 138 -22.82 7.09 -5.88
N ALA A 139 -23.16 7.18 -4.60
CA ALA A 139 -24.49 6.86 -4.08
C ALA A 139 -25.53 7.93 -4.45
N ASP A 140 -25.16 9.22 -4.40
CA ASP A 140 -26.02 10.34 -4.82
C ASP A 140 -26.36 10.27 -6.33
N LYS A 141 -25.47 9.65 -7.12
CA LYS A 141 -25.66 9.35 -8.55
C LYS A 141 -26.37 8.01 -8.81
N GLY A 142 -26.74 7.26 -7.76
CA GLY A 142 -27.41 5.96 -7.87
C GLY A 142 -26.54 4.81 -8.40
N ILE A 143 -25.21 4.96 -8.48
CA ILE A 143 -24.28 3.94 -8.98
C ILE A 143 -24.15 2.78 -7.97
N ILE A 144 -24.21 3.11 -6.69
CA ILE A 144 -24.32 2.18 -5.56
C ILE A 144 -25.42 2.66 -4.63
N ARG A 145 -25.93 1.80 -3.73
CA ARG A 145 -26.87 2.24 -2.70
C ARG A 145 -26.16 2.94 -1.56
N ARG A 146 -26.87 3.86 -0.88
CA ARG A 146 -26.37 4.62 0.26
C ARG A 146 -25.90 3.75 1.43
N ASP A 147 -26.51 2.58 1.64
CA ASP A 147 -26.13 1.59 2.67
C ASP A 147 -24.93 0.70 2.26
N GLN A 148 -24.49 0.77 1.01
CA GLN A 148 -23.25 0.12 0.55
C GLN A 148 -21.99 0.98 0.78
N CYS A 149 -22.13 2.31 0.97
CA CYS A 149 -21.00 3.21 1.23
C CYS A 149 -20.17 2.78 2.45
N HIS A 150 -20.82 2.54 3.59
CA HIS A 150 -20.17 2.13 4.84
C HIS A 150 -19.37 0.81 4.73
N PRO A 151 -19.95 -0.34 4.30
CA PRO A 151 -19.23 -1.61 4.18
C PRO A 151 -18.21 -1.63 3.03
N LEU A 152 -18.33 -0.73 2.05
CA LEU A 152 -17.31 -0.51 1.02
C LEU A 152 -16.15 0.33 1.56
N MET A 153 -16.43 1.42 2.31
CA MET A 153 -15.41 2.20 3.02
C MET A 153 -14.57 1.32 3.94
N ALA A 154 -15.22 0.45 4.73
CA ALA A 154 -14.54 -0.53 5.58
C ALA A 154 -13.55 -1.39 4.77
N ALA A 155 -14.01 -1.97 3.65
CA ALA A 155 -13.20 -2.84 2.81
C ALA A 155 -11.93 -2.19 2.23
N TYR A 156 -11.91 -0.86 2.06
CA TYR A 156 -10.70 -0.13 1.66
C TYR A 156 -9.88 0.36 2.86
N LEU A 157 -10.52 0.76 3.95
CA LEU A 157 -9.88 1.32 5.14
C LEU A 157 -8.95 0.34 5.83
N VAL A 158 -9.40 -0.88 6.13
CA VAL A 158 -8.61 -1.85 6.90
C VAL A 158 -7.74 -2.76 6.03
N ALA A 159 -8.15 -3.05 4.79
CA ALA A 159 -7.41 -3.99 3.93
C ALA A 159 -6.14 -3.39 3.30
N GLY A 160 -6.14 -2.08 3.04
CA GLY A 160 -5.02 -1.38 2.37
C GLY A 160 -3.81 -1.12 3.24
N ILE A 161 -3.93 -1.27 4.57
CA ILE A 161 -2.93 -0.86 5.56
C ILE A 161 -1.97 -2.01 5.85
N ASP A 162 -2.38 -2.99 6.65
CA ASP A 162 -1.52 -4.08 7.15
C ASP A 162 -0.80 -4.88 6.06
N THR A 163 -1.46 -5.13 4.93
CA THR A 163 -0.84 -5.89 3.83
C THR A 163 0.31 -5.12 3.16
N THR A 164 0.18 -3.79 3.05
CA THR A 164 1.22 -2.90 2.51
C THR A 164 2.35 -2.68 3.52
N ILE A 165 2.02 -2.49 4.80
CA ILE A 165 3.00 -2.42 5.90
C ILE A 165 3.85 -3.71 5.93
N SER A 166 3.19 -4.86 5.86
CA SER A 166 3.86 -6.16 5.89
C SER A 166 4.75 -6.36 4.66
N SER A 167 4.32 -5.94 3.45
CA SER A 167 5.18 -6.05 2.26
C SER A 167 6.44 -5.18 2.33
N ILE A 168 6.37 -4.01 2.98
CA ILE A 168 7.53 -3.13 3.21
C ILE A 168 8.43 -3.69 4.33
N ALA A 169 7.86 -4.25 5.40
CA ALA A 169 8.61 -4.93 6.45
C ALA A 169 9.35 -6.17 5.90
N ASN A 170 8.67 -6.98 5.08
CA ASN A 170 9.26 -8.12 4.38
C ASN A 170 10.39 -7.68 3.45
N ALA A 171 10.27 -6.52 2.77
CA ALA A 171 11.33 -6.00 1.92
C ALA A 171 12.61 -5.65 2.69
N LEU A 172 12.49 -4.94 3.82
CA LEU A 172 13.64 -4.63 4.70
C LEU A 172 14.36 -5.89 5.17
N ASP A 173 13.56 -6.87 5.60
CA ASP A 173 14.00 -8.14 6.16
C ASP A 173 14.70 -9.04 5.13
N LEU A 174 14.10 -9.18 3.94
CA LEU A 174 14.68 -9.93 2.82
C LEU A 174 15.98 -9.29 2.30
N PHE A 175 16.04 -7.96 2.18
CA PHE A 175 17.26 -7.30 1.68
C PHE A 175 18.41 -7.28 2.69
N GLY A 176 18.12 -7.18 4.00
CA GLY A 176 19.17 -7.32 5.00
C GLY A 176 19.66 -8.76 5.20
N GLN A 177 18.82 -9.75 4.91
CA GLN A 177 19.24 -11.16 4.84
C GLN A 177 19.95 -11.52 3.52
N ASN A 178 19.80 -10.72 2.46
CA ASN A 178 20.42 -10.94 1.14
C ASN A 178 21.12 -9.67 0.62
N PRO A 179 22.30 -9.29 1.18
CA PRO A 179 22.96 -8.03 0.84
C PRO A 179 23.41 -7.92 -0.63
N ASP A 180 23.65 -9.04 -1.31
CA ASP A 180 23.94 -9.11 -2.75
C ASP A 180 22.74 -8.64 -3.59
N GLN A 181 21.52 -9.07 -3.24
CA GLN A 181 20.29 -8.63 -3.87
C GLN A 181 20.02 -7.14 -3.59
N TRP A 182 20.45 -6.65 -2.42
CA TRP A 182 20.39 -5.22 -2.11
C TRP A 182 21.34 -4.38 -2.97
N GLN A 183 22.62 -4.77 -3.11
CA GLN A 183 23.54 -4.04 -4.00
C GLN A 183 23.08 -4.09 -5.46
N LYS A 184 22.61 -5.25 -5.92
CA LYS A 184 22.03 -5.47 -7.26
C LYS A 184 20.84 -4.53 -7.55
N LEU A 185 20.06 -4.16 -6.52
CA LEU A 185 19.01 -3.15 -6.64
C LEU A 185 19.57 -1.72 -6.68
N ARG A 186 20.54 -1.39 -5.83
CA ARG A 186 21.21 -0.06 -5.81
C ARG A 186 21.90 0.28 -7.13
N GLU A 187 22.59 -0.69 -7.73
CA GLU A 187 23.19 -0.57 -9.06
C GLU A 187 22.16 -0.36 -10.17
N ARG A 188 20.94 -0.88 -9.99
CA ARG A 188 19.92 -0.96 -11.05
C ARG A 188 18.53 -0.60 -10.52
N PRO A 189 18.25 0.66 -10.12
CA PRO A 189 16.97 1.05 -9.52
C PRO A 189 15.75 0.77 -10.41
N ALA A 190 15.91 0.68 -11.72
CA ALA A 190 14.87 0.21 -12.64
C ALA A 190 14.33 -1.20 -12.33
N MET A 191 15.05 -2.02 -11.55
CA MET A 191 14.61 -3.33 -11.09
C MET A 191 13.61 -3.29 -9.92
N VAL A 192 13.33 -2.12 -9.30
CA VAL A 192 12.41 -1.98 -8.14
C VAL A 192 11.06 -2.67 -8.35
N GLY A 193 10.43 -2.53 -9.52
CA GLY A 193 9.15 -3.18 -9.82
C GLY A 193 9.24 -4.71 -9.93
N ARG A 194 10.40 -5.26 -10.31
CA ARG A 194 10.67 -6.71 -10.37
C ARG A 194 11.04 -7.25 -8.98
N ALA A 195 11.82 -6.50 -8.22
CA ALA A 195 12.15 -6.79 -6.84
C ALA A 195 10.89 -6.87 -5.96
N TYR A 196 9.95 -5.94 -6.12
CA TYR A 196 8.70 -5.97 -5.36
C TYR A 196 7.80 -7.16 -5.74
N ASN A 197 7.84 -7.62 -6.99
CA ASN A 197 7.19 -8.90 -7.35
C ASN A 197 7.81 -10.08 -6.59
N GLU A 198 9.14 -10.16 -6.53
CA GLU A 198 9.81 -11.26 -5.82
C GLU A 198 9.54 -11.22 -4.31
N ILE A 199 9.54 -10.03 -3.69
CA ILE A 199 9.15 -9.81 -2.28
C ILE A 199 7.73 -10.35 -2.02
N LEU A 200 6.76 -9.96 -2.86
CA LEU A 200 5.37 -10.42 -2.74
C LEU A 200 5.21 -11.92 -3.02
N ARG A 201 6.03 -12.49 -3.91
CA ARG A 201 6.05 -13.93 -4.18
C ARG A 201 6.55 -14.70 -2.95
N ILE A 202 7.74 -14.39 -2.45
CA ILE A 202 8.35 -15.17 -1.38
C ILE A 202 7.65 -14.95 -0.03
N GLU A 203 7.32 -13.70 0.32
CA GLU A 203 6.71 -13.33 1.60
C GLU A 203 5.36 -12.61 1.36
N SER A 204 4.39 -13.38 0.85
CA SER A 204 3.03 -12.90 0.53
C SER A 204 2.29 -12.37 1.78
N PRO A 205 1.92 -11.07 1.83
CA PRO A 205 1.28 -10.49 3.02
C PRO A 205 -0.05 -11.13 3.38
N ALA A 206 -0.90 -11.43 2.40
CA ALA A 206 -2.11 -12.21 2.61
C ALA A 206 -1.81 -13.69 2.33
N LEU A 207 -1.96 -14.55 3.34
CA LEU A 207 -1.62 -15.97 3.24
C LEU A 207 -2.54 -16.71 2.25
N GLY A 208 -3.81 -16.31 2.18
CA GLY A 208 -4.82 -16.89 1.31
C GLY A 208 -6.23 -16.40 1.64
N PHE A 209 -7.22 -16.81 0.84
CA PHE A 209 -8.63 -16.46 1.06
C PHE A 209 -9.55 -17.67 0.88
N LYS A 210 -10.64 -17.67 1.66
CA LYS A 210 -11.74 -18.63 1.52
C LYS A 210 -12.56 -18.38 0.24
N ARG A 211 -13.06 -19.47 -0.34
CA ARG A 211 -14.15 -19.56 -1.31
C ARG A 211 -15.16 -20.61 -0.82
N VAL A 212 -16.34 -20.60 -1.42
CA VAL A 212 -17.39 -21.60 -1.18
C VAL A 212 -17.88 -22.08 -2.54
N THR A 213 -18.00 -23.39 -2.73
CA THR A 213 -18.55 -23.98 -3.96
C THR A 213 -20.05 -23.68 -4.08
N ARG A 214 -20.48 -23.21 -5.25
CA ARG A 214 -21.90 -22.86 -5.54
C ARG A 214 -22.72 -24.00 -6.16
N VAL A 215 -22.05 -25.10 -6.51
CA VAL A 215 -22.56 -26.39 -6.99
C VAL A 215 -21.53 -27.46 -6.62
N ALA A 216 -21.89 -28.74 -6.69
CA ALA A 216 -20.90 -29.82 -6.66
C ALA A 216 -19.95 -29.71 -7.88
N THR A 217 -18.65 -29.95 -7.67
CA THR A 217 -17.61 -29.77 -8.69
C THR A 217 -16.38 -30.62 -8.38
N GLU A 218 -15.37 -30.60 -9.25
CA GLU A 218 -14.06 -31.21 -9.01
C GLU A 218 -12.95 -30.16 -9.10
N LEU A 219 -11.91 -30.29 -8.26
CA LEU A 219 -10.70 -29.48 -8.33
C LEU A 219 -9.47 -30.39 -8.24
N ALA A 220 -8.75 -30.54 -9.35
CA ALA A 220 -7.51 -31.32 -9.44
C ALA A 220 -7.63 -32.77 -8.92
N GLY A 221 -8.67 -33.51 -9.34
CA GLY A 221 -8.94 -34.88 -8.89
C GLY A 221 -9.71 -34.98 -7.56
N VAL A 222 -9.96 -33.85 -6.88
CA VAL A 222 -10.70 -33.83 -5.61
C VAL A 222 -12.14 -33.39 -5.85
N ALA A 223 -13.09 -34.30 -5.62
CA ALA A 223 -14.52 -33.98 -5.63
C ALA A 223 -14.88 -33.07 -4.44
N LEU A 224 -15.62 -31.99 -4.72
CA LEU A 224 -16.08 -31.00 -3.76
C LEU A 224 -17.61 -30.90 -3.82
N PRO A 225 -18.34 -31.17 -2.73
CA PRO A 225 -19.79 -30.96 -2.70
C PRO A 225 -20.14 -29.47 -2.79
N GLU A 226 -21.42 -29.16 -3.03
CA GLU A 226 -21.94 -27.80 -2.88
C GLU A 226 -21.77 -27.31 -1.42
N GLY A 227 -21.47 -26.02 -1.24
CA GLY A 227 -21.23 -25.43 0.09
C GLY A 227 -19.86 -25.74 0.71
N ALA A 228 -19.02 -26.56 0.06
CA ALA A 228 -17.67 -26.87 0.50
C ALA A 228 -16.83 -25.59 0.64
N SER A 229 -16.14 -25.46 1.77
CA SER A 229 -15.23 -24.33 2.06
C SER A 229 -13.82 -24.65 1.58
N VAL A 230 -13.32 -23.90 0.61
CA VAL A 230 -11.98 -24.05 0.03
C VAL A 230 -11.13 -22.85 0.40
N VAL A 231 -9.88 -23.04 0.82
CA VAL A 231 -8.93 -21.93 1.07
C VAL A 231 -7.84 -21.95 0.00
N VAL A 232 -7.73 -20.86 -0.76
CA VAL A 232 -6.67 -20.69 -1.76
C VAL A 232 -5.46 -20.06 -1.08
N LEU A 233 -4.42 -20.86 -0.81
CA LEU A 233 -3.20 -20.45 -0.12
C LEU A 233 -2.21 -19.79 -1.09
N TYR A 234 -2.26 -18.45 -1.21
CA TYR A 234 -1.37 -17.68 -2.08
C TYR A 234 0.12 -17.88 -1.71
N ALA A 235 0.44 -17.91 -0.41
CA ALA A 235 1.82 -18.10 0.05
C ALA A 235 2.40 -19.47 -0.36
N SER A 236 1.57 -20.51 -0.48
CA SER A 236 1.98 -21.82 -1.00
C SER A 236 2.08 -21.80 -2.53
N ALA A 237 1.06 -21.28 -3.22
CA ALA A 237 1.06 -21.21 -4.69
C ALA A 237 2.22 -20.36 -5.26
N ASN A 238 2.69 -19.35 -4.53
CA ASN A 238 3.85 -18.54 -4.92
C ASN A 238 5.21 -19.23 -4.67
N ARG A 239 5.22 -20.36 -3.97
CA ARG A 239 6.39 -21.24 -3.76
C ARG A 239 6.24 -22.60 -4.45
N ASP A 240 5.27 -22.75 -5.37
CA ASP A 240 5.03 -23.95 -6.16
C ASP A 240 6.23 -24.24 -7.10
N GLU A 241 6.96 -25.31 -6.83
CA GLU A 241 8.17 -25.72 -7.55
C GLU A 241 7.89 -26.09 -9.03
N ARG A 242 6.64 -26.41 -9.37
CA ARG A 242 6.18 -26.67 -10.75
C ARG A 242 6.06 -25.39 -11.59
N LYS A 243 6.22 -24.22 -10.95
CA LYS A 243 6.24 -22.88 -11.55
C LYS A 243 7.51 -22.10 -11.24
N CYS A 244 8.09 -22.31 -10.05
CA CYS A 244 9.18 -21.52 -9.52
C CYS A 244 10.33 -22.42 -9.03
N ALA A 245 11.33 -22.67 -9.88
CA ALA A 245 12.56 -23.36 -9.47
C ALA A 245 13.28 -22.58 -8.34
N ASP A 246 13.88 -23.28 -7.39
CA ASP A 246 14.40 -22.72 -6.13
C ASP A 246 13.40 -21.76 -5.44
N PRO A 247 12.20 -22.21 -5.06
CA PRO A 247 11.09 -21.32 -4.67
C PRO A 247 11.37 -20.53 -3.38
N ASP A 248 12.15 -21.09 -2.45
CA ASP A 248 12.56 -20.44 -1.21
C ASP A 248 13.74 -19.46 -1.39
N ARG A 249 14.36 -19.42 -2.58
CA ARG A 249 15.46 -18.48 -2.87
C ARG A 249 14.90 -17.12 -3.31
N PHE A 250 15.32 -16.07 -2.62
CA PHE A 250 15.09 -14.69 -3.01
C PHE A 250 16.06 -14.28 -4.15
N ASP A 251 15.53 -13.97 -5.34
CA ASP A 251 16.31 -13.34 -6.41
C ASP A 251 15.49 -12.25 -7.11
N ILE A 252 15.89 -10.99 -6.98
CA ILE A 252 15.22 -9.87 -7.67
C ILE A 252 15.41 -9.90 -9.20
N GLY A 253 16.29 -10.78 -9.69
CA GLY A 253 16.42 -11.17 -11.09
C GLY A 253 15.28 -12.07 -11.59
N ARG A 254 14.53 -12.74 -10.70
CA ARG A 254 13.37 -13.56 -11.06
C ARG A 254 12.27 -12.68 -11.65
N HIS A 255 11.57 -13.15 -12.67
CA HIS A 255 10.49 -12.40 -13.32
C HIS A 255 9.10 -12.79 -12.80
N ALA A 256 8.92 -12.82 -11.48
CA ALA A 256 7.74 -13.27 -10.72
C ALA A 256 6.44 -12.43 -10.89
N ALA A 257 6.16 -11.92 -12.09
CA ALA A 257 5.00 -11.06 -12.37
C ALA A 257 3.66 -11.81 -12.35
N ASP A 258 3.70 -13.14 -12.38
CA ASP A 258 2.58 -14.09 -12.34
C ASP A 258 2.18 -14.50 -10.91
N HIS A 259 2.83 -13.96 -9.87
CA HIS A 259 2.50 -14.25 -8.48
C HIS A 259 1.02 -13.99 -8.14
N VAL A 260 0.42 -14.83 -7.29
CA VAL A 260 -0.98 -14.70 -6.84
C VAL A 260 -1.13 -13.95 -5.51
N ALA A 261 -0.08 -13.25 -5.04
CA ALA A 261 -0.12 -12.48 -3.78
C ALA A 261 -1.20 -11.38 -3.73
N PHE A 262 -1.63 -10.84 -4.90
CA PHE A 262 -2.76 -9.91 -5.02
C PHE A 262 -4.11 -10.63 -5.28
N GLY A 263 -4.17 -11.95 -5.16
CA GLY A 263 -5.28 -12.77 -5.63
C GLY A 263 -5.40 -12.81 -7.16
N HIS A 264 -6.46 -13.45 -7.65
CA HIS A 264 -6.73 -13.65 -9.08
C HIS A 264 -8.23 -13.55 -9.39
N GLY A 265 -8.56 -13.34 -10.67
CA GLY A 265 -9.94 -13.26 -11.16
C GLY A 265 -10.71 -12.03 -10.67
N LEU A 266 -12.04 -12.17 -10.52
CA LEU A 266 -12.98 -11.10 -10.16
C LEU A 266 -12.52 -10.26 -8.95
N HIS A 267 -12.03 -10.92 -7.90
CA HIS A 267 -11.60 -10.31 -6.65
C HIS A 267 -10.09 -9.99 -6.58
N VAL A 268 -9.38 -9.87 -7.71
CA VAL A 268 -7.99 -9.39 -7.70
C VAL A 268 -7.90 -8.04 -6.97
N CYS A 269 -6.88 -7.85 -6.14
CA CYS A 269 -6.77 -6.73 -5.20
C CYS A 269 -6.98 -5.36 -5.87
N ALA A 270 -7.90 -4.56 -5.32
CA ALA A 270 -8.19 -3.21 -5.80
C ALA A 270 -7.04 -2.24 -5.52
N GLY A 271 -6.45 -2.30 -4.33
CA GLY A 271 -5.29 -1.49 -3.94
C GLY A 271 -3.97 -1.88 -4.61
N ARG A 272 -3.93 -2.87 -5.54
CA ARG A 272 -2.68 -3.39 -6.12
C ARG A 272 -1.81 -2.32 -6.80
N MET A 273 -2.42 -1.27 -7.36
CA MET A 273 -1.70 -0.17 -8.00
C MET A 273 -1.09 0.77 -6.96
N LEU A 274 -1.83 1.06 -5.88
CA LEU A 274 -1.37 1.87 -4.75
C LEU A 274 -0.22 1.18 -4.01
N ALA A 275 -0.38 -0.10 -3.64
CA ALA A 275 0.66 -0.87 -2.96
C ALA A 275 1.94 -0.98 -3.81
N ARG A 276 1.81 -1.04 -5.14
CA ARG A 276 2.96 -0.99 -6.07
C ARG A 276 3.60 0.40 -6.11
N LEU A 277 2.81 1.46 -6.13
CA LEU A 277 3.31 2.84 -6.09
C LEU A 277 4.05 3.12 -4.78
N GLU A 278 3.47 2.78 -3.64
CA GLU A 278 4.06 2.97 -2.32
C GLU A 278 5.37 2.20 -2.15
N ALA A 279 5.36 0.89 -2.43
CA ALA A 279 6.57 0.08 -2.33
C ALA A 279 7.65 0.53 -3.34
N SER A 280 7.26 0.93 -4.56
CA SER A 280 8.24 1.45 -5.53
C SER A 280 8.87 2.76 -5.07
N ALA A 281 8.07 3.66 -4.47
CA ALA A 281 8.56 4.93 -3.95
C ALA A 281 9.54 4.72 -2.80
N ILE A 282 9.22 3.86 -1.83
CA ILE A 282 10.10 3.52 -0.70
C ILE A 282 11.36 2.80 -1.16
N LEU A 283 11.26 1.79 -2.03
CA LEU A 283 12.43 1.02 -2.47
C LEU A 283 13.38 1.87 -3.32
N THR A 284 12.86 2.77 -4.16
CA THR A 284 13.68 3.75 -4.90
C THR A 284 14.36 4.72 -3.94
N ALA A 285 13.59 5.29 -3.00
CA ALA A 285 14.11 6.22 -1.99
C ALA A 285 15.20 5.58 -1.12
N MET A 286 15.05 4.31 -0.75
CA MET A 286 16.09 3.55 -0.04
C MET A 286 17.31 3.29 -0.93
N ALA A 287 17.14 2.82 -2.16
CA ALA A 287 18.25 2.45 -3.04
C ALA A 287 19.19 3.63 -3.35
N GLU A 288 18.63 4.85 -3.46
CA GLU A 288 19.40 6.09 -3.64
C GLU A 288 20.16 6.56 -2.38
N GLN A 289 19.81 6.08 -1.18
CA GLN A 289 20.17 6.76 0.08
C GLN A 289 20.75 5.86 1.18
N VAL A 290 20.46 4.57 1.15
CA VAL A 290 20.91 3.50 2.06
C VAL A 290 21.95 2.65 1.34
N GLU A 291 23.05 2.27 2.01
CA GLU A 291 24.13 1.48 1.42
C GLU A 291 24.04 -0.01 1.75
N GLY A 292 23.73 -0.31 3.00
CA GLY A 292 23.51 -1.65 3.51
C GLY A 292 22.39 -1.63 4.55
N ILE A 293 21.72 -2.76 4.72
CA ILE A 293 20.64 -2.96 5.68
C ILE A 293 21.07 -4.09 6.60
N GLU A 294 21.27 -3.82 7.89
CA GLU A 294 21.52 -4.83 8.90
C GLU A 294 20.22 -5.03 9.70
N VAL A 295 19.62 -6.21 9.62
CA VAL A 295 18.43 -6.57 10.41
C VAL A 295 18.88 -7.26 11.70
N GLY A 296 18.37 -6.79 12.84
CA GLY A 296 18.52 -7.46 14.12
C GLY A 296 17.55 -8.65 14.30
N GLY A 297 17.40 -9.10 15.54
CA GLY A 297 16.50 -10.20 15.91
C GLY A 297 15.06 -9.94 15.46
N ARG A 298 14.49 -10.94 14.76
CA ARG A 298 13.13 -10.92 14.22
C ARG A 298 12.14 -11.45 15.27
N THR A 299 11.02 -10.76 15.44
CA THR A 299 9.83 -11.30 16.11
C THR A 299 8.75 -11.50 15.05
N ARG A 300 7.89 -12.53 15.16
CA ARG A 300 6.79 -12.78 14.22
C ARG A 300 5.46 -12.28 14.77
N HIS A 301 4.68 -11.55 13.99
CA HIS A 301 3.30 -11.25 14.36
C HIS A 301 2.45 -12.48 14.08
N LEU A 302 1.66 -12.90 15.06
CA LEU A 302 0.72 -14.00 14.85
C LEU A 302 -0.66 -13.38 14.62
N ASN A 303 -0.95 -13.04 13.36
CA ASN A 303 -2.29 -12.74 12.86
C ASN A 303 -2.91 -14.02 12.26
N ASN A 304 -4.24 -14.14 12.20
CA ASN A 304 -4.90 -15.34 11.65
C ASN A 304 -4.82 -15.46 10.10
N THR A 305 -4.66 -14.38 9.34
CA THR A 305 -4.69 -14.41 7.86
C THR A 305 -3.57 -13.62 7.16
N VAL A 306 -2.87 -12.74 7.87
CA VAL A 306 -1.73 -11.96 7.35
C VAL A 306 -0.38 -12.50 7.84
N HIS A 307 0.63 -12.51 6.97
CA HIS A 307 2.02 -12.77 7.31
C HIS A 307 2.78 -11.46 7.55
N SER A 308 3.33 -11.27 8.76
CA SER A 308 4.10 -10.07 9.08
C SER A 308 5.21 -10.31 10.13
N PRO A 309 6.40 -9.72 9.95
CA PRO A 309 7.37 -9.47 11.01
C PRO A 309 6.83 -8.36 11.96
N THR A 310 6.94 -8.51 13.28
CA THR A 310 6.05 -7.79 14.23
C THR A 310 6.31 -6.29 14.43
N PRO A 311 5.26 -5.45 14.52
CA PRO A 311 5.30 -4.17 15.22
C PRO A 311 5.04 -4.31 16.74
N VAL A 312 5.81 -5.14 17.47
CA VAL A 312 5.72 -5.21 18.96
C VAL A 312 7.10 -5.15 19.61
N SER A 313 7.52 -3.94 19.95
CA SER A 313 8.57 -3.57 20.93
C SER A 313 10.03 -4.01 20.71
N ARG A 314 10.31 -5.09 19.96
CA ARG A 314 11.65 -5.65 19.79
C ARG A 314 11.91 -6.14 18.35
N TYR A 315 12.04 -5.20 17.43
CA TYR A 315 13.16 -5.26 16.48
C TYR A 315 14.39 -4.68 17.17
N SER A 316 15.46 -5.46 17.29
CA SER A 316 16.73 -4.96 17.84
C SER A 316 17.47 -4.13 16.79
N ALA A 317 16.96 -2.92 16.54
CA ALA A 317 17.49 -1.91 15.62
C ALA A 317 17.81 -2.41 14.20
N ILE A 318 16.98 -2.06 13.21
CA ILE A 318 17.48 -2.01 11.83
C ILE A 318 18.55 -0.92 11.79
N SER A 319 19.75 -1.33 11.43
CA SER A 319 20.94 -0.48 11.32
C SER A 319 21.23 -0.33 9.84
N CYS A 320 21.02 0.87 9.31
CA CYS A 320 21.30 1.15 7.91
C CYS A 320 22.66 1.81 7.79
N LEU A 321 23.51 1.28 6.90
CA LEU A 321 24.80 1.88 6.56
C LEU A 321 24.57 3.01 5.54
N PHE A 322 25.31 4.11 5.68
CA PHE A 322 24.99 5.37 5.01
C PHE A 322 26.20 6.09 4.39
N ASN A 323 26.04 6.52 3.14
CA ASN A 323 27.10 7.16 2.38
C ASN A 323 27.40 8.57 2.90
N SER A 324 28.55 8.74 3.55
CA SER A 324 29.03 10.04 4.06
C SER A 324 29.44 11.01 2.94
N ALA A 325 29.97 10.51 1.82
CA ALA A 325 30.50 11.34 0.73
C ALA A 325 29.38 11.98 -0.13
N ALA A 326 28.30 11.24 -0.39
CA ALA A 326 27.15 11.73 -1.15
C ALA A 326 26.40 12.87 -0.43
N ILE A 327 26.46 12.92 0.91
CA ILE A 327 25.90 14.00 1.73
C ILE A 327 26.64 15.31 1.47
N LEU A 328 27.98 15.28 1.50
CA LEU A 328 28.83 16.44 1.17
C LEU A 328 28.54 16.93 -0.26
N ALA A 329 28.64 16.03 -1.26
CA ALA A 329 28.49 16.38 -2.67
C ALA A 329 27.09 16.95 -3.03
N LYS A 330 26.00 16.47 -2.40
CA LYS A 330 24.67 17.09 -2.57
C LYS A 330 24.58 18.45 -1.86
N SER A 331 25.19 18.63 -0.70
CA SER A 331 25.21 19.92 0.02
C SER A 331 25.98 21.01 -0.72
N GLU A 332 27.11 20.67 -1.36
CA GLU A 332 27.92 21.59 -2.14
C GLU A 332 27.22 22.04 -3.41
N ARG A 333 26.58 21.13 -4.14
CA ARG A 333 25.75 21.47 -5.32
C ARG A 333 24.56 22.36 -4.95
N ALA A 334 23.92 22.13 -3.80
CA ALA A 334 22.86 23.00 -3.30
C ALA A 334 23.36 24.42 -2.97
N ARG A 335 24.50 24.53 -2.28
CA ARG A 335 25.15 25.83 -1.98
C ARG A 335 25.58 26.57 -3.27
N ALA A 336 26.16 25.86 -4.24
CA ALA A 336 26.53 26.44 -5.54
C ALA A 336 25.31 26.97 -6.31
N SER A 337 24.19 26.23 -6.31
CA SER A 337 22.92 26.64 -6.93
C SER A 337 22.28 27.86 -6.25
N GLN A 338 22.39 27.98 -4.93
CA GLN A 338 21.94 29.18 -4.21
C GLN A 338 22.85 30.38 -4.50
N ALA A 339 24.17 30.19 -4.56
CA ALA A 339 25.13 31.24 -4.88
C ALA A 339 24.99 31.79 -6.31
N SER A 340 24.69 30.93 -7.30
CA SER A 340 24.43 31.38 -8.68
C SER A 340 23.11 32.14 -8.80
N ASN A 341 22.03 31.65 -8.17
CA ASN A 341 20.74 32.35 -8.12
C ASN A 341 20.81 33.70 -7.39
N ALA A 342 21.64 33.82 -6.35
CA ALA A 342 21.88 35.10 -5.67
C ALA A 342 22.54 36.13 -6.62
N LYS A 343 23.61 35.74 -7.34
CA LYS A 343 24.27 36.60 -8.33
C LYS A 343 23.37 36.98 -9.51
N ALA A 344 22.48 36.08 -9.94
CA ALA A 344 21.54 36.36 -11.03
C ALA A 344 20.49 37.43 -10.64
N ARG A 345 20.05 37.45 -9.37
CA ARG A 345 19.00 38.38 -8.91
C ARG A 345 19.49 39.80 -8.62
N SER A 346 20.79 40.03 -8.47
CA SER A 346 21.36 41.37 -8.25
C SER A 346 21.68 42.14 -9.55
N GLY A 347 21.37 41.58 -10.73
CA GLY A 347 21.87 42.09 -12.03
C GLY A 347 20.85 42.76 -12.96
N CYS A 348 19.54 42.73 -12.67
CA CYS A 348 18.51 43.22 -13.59
C CYS A 348 17.72 44.41 -13.04
N SER A 349 18.07 45.62 -13.50
CA SER A 349 17.33 46.86 -13.27
C SER A 349 17.01 47.52 -14.61
N PHE A 350 15.77 47.43 -15.11
CA PHE A 350 15.32 48.16 -16.30
C PHE A 350 13.84 48.58 -16.24
N HIS A 351 13.45 49.47 -17.14
CA HIS A 351 12.33 50.41 -16.97
C HIS A 351 11.01 50.01 -17.68
N LEU A 352 9.98 50.80 -17.38
CA LEU A 352 8.60 50.74 -17.90
C LEU A 352 8.51 50.70 -19.43
N SER A 353 7.45 50.05 -19.95
CA SER A 353 6.35 50.76 -20.63
C SER A 353 5.16 49.83 -20.94
N ALA A 354 3.95 50.38 -21.01
CA ALA A 354 2.71 49.64 -21.27
C ALA A 354 2.05 50.01 -22.60
N LYS A 355 1.24 49.11 -23.17
CA LYS A 355 0.19 49.43 -24.16
C LYS A 355 -0.87 48.32 -24.21
N PHE A 356 -2.12 48.72 -24.50
CA PHE A 356 -3.28 47.85 -24.66
C PHE A 356 -3.47 47.39 -26.12
N SER A 357 -4.04 46.20 -26.31
CA SER A 357 -5.07 45.94 -27.33
C SER A 357 -5.92 44.71 -26.95
N SER A 358 -7.05 44.50 -27.65
CA SER A 358 -8.11 43.55 -27.31
C SER A 358 -8.31 42.45 -28.36
N GLY A 359 -8.86 41.29 -27.96
CA GLY A 359 -9.34 40.26 -28.90
C GLY A 359 -9.42 38.83 -28.30
N PRO A 360 -10.61 38.19 -28.25
CA PRO A 360 -10.75 36.83 -27.70
C PRO A 360 -11.09 35.75 -28.74
N LEU A 361 -10.35 34.64 -28.71
CA LEU A 361 -10.74 33.27 -29.10
C LEU A 361 -9.89 32.28 -28.28
N GLY A 362 -10.33 31.11 -27.84
CA GLY A 362 -11.65 30.49 -27.98
C GLY A 362 -11.66 29.26 -28.89
N PHE A 363 -11.15 28.12 -28.43
CA PHE A 363 -11.44 26.78 -28.99
C PHE A 363 -11.16 25.67 -27.97
N ALA A 364 -11.91 24.57 -28.07
CA ALA A 364 -11.70 23.31 -27.37
C ALA A 364 -11.93 22.15 -28.36
N ILE A 365 -11.14 21.08 -28.28
CA ILE A 365 -11.25 19.90 -29.15
C ILE A 365 -10.96 18.63 -28.33
N THR A 366 -11.92 17.68 -28.37
CA THR A 366 -11.90 16.26 -27.93
C THR A 366 -11.22 15.92 -26.60
#